data_AF-A0A7Y3JDJ0-F1
#
_entry.id   AF-A0A7Y3JDJ0-F1
#
_cell.length_a   1.000
_cell.length_b   1.000
_cell.length_c   1.000
_cell.angle_alpha   90.00
_cell.angle_beta   90.00
_cell.angle_gamma   90.00
#
_symmetry.space_group_name_H-M   'P 1'
#
loop_
_entity.id
_entity.type
_entity.pdbx_description
1 polymer ?
#
loop_
_entity_poly.entity_id
_entity_poly.type
_entity_poly.pdbx_seq_one_letter_code
_entity_poly.pdbx_strand_id
1 'polypeptide(L)'
;MLKACLRHYGLWSTVALLTLLTIAVSAGIASGMTYGVLDGTMTRSAWIITLLTPALIAPVMSGITLRLLQQLDRAHTELHEVIHRDHLTELHNRRYFMQMLHEEVERARRDDTAFALAIVDVDNFKSINDRFGHQGGDEVLRQIAQACRAAVRESDVVARIGGEEFACIFRASRLEAAEQLAQHLLQRIRGLNLHFQGVPLSISVSIGLTGVHGPQADLGSALRLADNALYAAKSAGKNRLEIHAAQPA
;
A
#
# COMPACT_ATOMS: atom_id res chain seq x y z
N MET A 1 22.06 12.83 -7.15
CA MET A 1 21.92 13.04 -8.62
C MET A 1 20.93 12.08 -9.27
N LEU A 2 21.09 10.75 -9.15
CA LEU A 2 20.24 9.76 -9.84
C LEU A 2 18.72 9.94 -9.58
N LYS A 3 18.32 10.10 -8.32
CA LYS A 3 16.92 10.32 -7.91
C LYS A 3 16.31 11.63 -8.45
N ALA A 4 17.12 12.69 -8.61
CA ALA A 4 16.68 13.96 -9.17
C ALA A 4 16.49 13.88 -10.69
N CYS A 5 17.39 13.16 -11.37
CA CYS A 5 17.34 12.95 -12.82
C CYS A 5 16.16 12.02 -13.21
N LEU A 6 15.90 10.97 -12.41
CA LEU A 6 14.74 10.07 -12.56
C LEU A 6 13.40 10.81 -12.47
N ARG A 7 13.29 11.79 -11.56
CA ARG A 7 12.07 12.61 -11.38
C ARG A 7 11.81 13.58 -12.54
N HIS A 8 12.85 14.03 -13.25
CA HIS A 8 12.73 15.10 -14.23
C HIS A 8 12.64 14.61 -15.69
N TYR A 9 13.31 13.51 -16.02
CA TYR A 9 13.40 13.01 -17.41
C TYR A 9 12.74 11.64 -17.64
N GLY A 10 12.29 10.97 -16.59
CA GLY A 10 11.78 9.59 -16.66
C GLY A 10 12.91 8.56 -16.76
N LEU A 11 12.57 7.29 -16.41
CA LEU A 11 13.52 6.18 -16.28
C LEU A 11 14.32 5.91 -17.57
N TRP A 12 13.66 5.94 -18.72
CA TRP A 12 14.29 5.63 -20.01
C TRP A 12 15.30 6.69 -20.45
N SER A 13 14.98 7.97 -20.24
CA SER A 13 15.87 9.08 -20.58
C SER A 13 17.10 9.14 -19.67
N THR A 14 16.93 8.82 -18.38
CA THR A 14 18.05 8.73 -17.43
C THR A 14 19.00 7.59 -17.77
N VAL A 15 18.45 6.45 -18.17
CA VAL A 15 19.22 5.28 -18.64
C VAL A 15 19.99 5.59 -19.90
N ALA A 16 19.36 6.23 -20.89
CA ALA A 16 20.02 6.63 -22.12
C ALA A 16 21.18 7.60 -21.84
N LEU A 17 20.96 8.61 -20.99
CA LEU A 17 21.98 9.59 -20.61
C LEU A 17 23.18 8.93 -19.91
N LEU A 18 22.92 8.04 -18.94
CA LEU A 18 23.97 7.32 -18.21
C LEU A 18 24.75 6.38 -19.14
N THR A 19 24.07 5.67 -20.03
CA THR A 19 24.70 4.75 -20.98
C THR A 19 25.62 5.53 -21.95
N LEU A 20 25.15 6.66 -22.48
CA LEU A 20 25.96 7.55 -23.32
C LEU A 20 27.16 8.14 -22.60
N LEU A 21 26.98 8.57 -21.34
CA LEU A 21 28.08 9.06 -20.51
C LEU A 21 29.14 7.97 -20.28
N THR A 22 28.70 6.73 -20.04
CA THR A 22 29.60 5.59 -19.82
C THR A 22 30.39 5.27 -21.09
N ILE A 23 29.74 5.27 -22.25
CA ILE A 23 30.40 5.07 -23.55
C ILE A 23 31.46 6.15 -23.78
N ALA A 24 31.13 7.42 -23.54
CA ALA A 24 32.04 8.54 -23.73
C ALA A 24 33.28 8.47 -22.82
N VAL A 25 33.08 8.17 -21.53
CA VAL A 25 34.17 8.03 -20.55
C VAL A 25 35.06 6.84 -20.89
N SER A 26 34.47 5.67 -21.21
CA SER A 26 35.22 4.47 -21.57
C SER A 26 36.01 4.65 -22.87
N ALA A 27 35.41 5.28 -23.89
CA ALA A 27 36.11 5.61 -25.12
C ALA A 27 37.29 6.57 -24.90
N GLY A 28 37.13 7.56 -24.02
CA GLY A 28 38.19 8.50 -23.64
C GLY A 28 39.37 7.81 -22.93
N ILE A 29 39.09 6.96 -21.93
CA ILE A 29 40.11 6.19 -21.20
C ILE A 29 40.84 5.23 -22.14
N ALA A 30 40.09 4.46 -22.94
CA ALA A 30 40.67 3.49 -23.85
C ALA A 30 41.54 4.17 -24.93
N SER A 31 41.10 5.30 -25.48
CA SER A 31 41.89 6.09 -26.44
C SER A 31 43.20 6.58 -25.82
N GLY A 32 43.15 7.13 -24.59
CA GLY A 32 44.34 7.61 -23.87
C GLY A 32 45.33 6.48 -23.56
N MET A 33 44.84 5.31 -23.12
CA MET A 33 45.68 4.13 -22.87
C MET A 33 46.32 3.62 -24.16
N THR A 34 45.56 3.46 -25.23
CA THR A 34 46.12 2.97 -26.50
C THR A 34 47.08 3.97 -27.16
N TYR A 35 46.86 5.28 -26.98
CA TYR A 35 47.78 6.31 -27.44
C TYR A 35 49.12 6.24 -26.71
N GLY A 36 49.10 6.01 -25.39
CA GLY A 36 50.30 5.84 -24.58
C GLY A 36 51.07 4.54 -24.85
N VAL A 37 50.36 3.45 -25.16
CA VAL A 37 50.98 2.13 -25.46
C VAL A 37 51.57 2.07 -26.87
N LEU A 38 51.02 2.82 -27.83
CA LEU A 38 51.45 2.82 -29.23
C LEU A 38 52.35 4.03 -29.57
N ASP A 39 53.03 4.61 -28.58
CA ASP A 39 53.94 5.76 -28.73
C ASP A 39 53.35 6.92 -29.56
N GLY A 40 52.06 7.21 -29.35
CA GLY A 40 51.33 8.28 -30.03
C GLY A 40 50.86 7.95 -31.46
N THR A 41 51.07 6.72 -31.95
CA THR A 41 50.64 6.29 -33.29
C THR A 41 49.38 5.42 -33.24
N MET A 42 48.23 6.01 -33.54
CA MET A 42 46.97 5.27 -33.62
C MET A 42 46.65 4.85 -35.05
N THR A 43 46.59 3.54 -35.30
CA THR A 43 46.12 2.98 -36.58
C THR A 43 44.60 3.09 -36.70
N ARG A 44 44.08 3.10 -37.94
CA ARG A 44 42.63 3.18 -38.20
C ARG A 44 41.83 2.04 -37.55
N SER A 45 42.40 0.83 -37.50
CA SER A 45 41.80 -0.32 -36.83
C SER A 45 41.73 -0.14 -35.31
N ALA A 46 42.74 0.48 -34.70
CA ALA A 46 42.75 0.75 -33.26
C ALA A 46 41.61 1.72 -32.86
N TRP A 47 41.39 2.79 -33.65
CA TRP A 47 40.25 3.70 -33.44
C TRP A 47 38.90 3.00 -33.51
N ILE A 48 38.73 2.11 -34.49
CA ILE A 48 37.48 1.35 -34.66
C ILE A 48 37.25 0.48 -33.43
N ILE A 49 38.26 -0.28 -32.98
CA ILE A 49 38.12 -1.17 -31.82
C ILE A 49 37.82 -0.38 -30.55
N THR A 50 38.55 0.71 -30.30
CA THR A 50 38.39 1.55 -29.10
C THR A 50 37.00 2.18 -28.98
N LEU A 51 36.38 2.56 -30.09
CA LEU A 51 35.04 3.15 -30.09
C LEU A 51 33.93 2.10 -30.12
N LEU A 52 34.13 1.01 -30.86
CA LEU A 52 33.11 -0.03 -31.05
C LEU A 52 32.89 -0.86 -29.77
N THR A 53 33.96 -1.14 -29.03
CA THR A 53 33.91 -2.00 -27.83
C THR A 53 32.98 -1.44 -26.74
N PRO A 54 33.11 -0.18 -26.26
CA PRO A 54 32.19 0.38 -25.28
C PRO A 54 30.76 0.57 -25.83
N ALA A 55 30.62 0.88 -27.13
CA ALA A 55 29.31 1.01 -27.77
C ALA A 55 28.50 -0.30 -27.80
N LEU A 56 29.18 -1.45 -27.88
CA LEU A 56 28.54 -2.77 -27.83
C LEU A 56 28.27 -3.23 -26.39
N ILE A 57 29.20 -3.00 -25.45
CA ILE A 57 29.10 -3.54 -24.08
C ILE A 57 28.18 -2.70 -23.19
N ALA A 58 28.26 -1.37 -23.27
CA ALA A 58 27.55 -0.49 -22.32
C ALA A 58 26.01 -0.64 -22.37
N PRO A 59 25.35 -0.75 -23.53
CA PRO A 59 23.90 -0.96 -23.57
C PRO A 59 23.47 -2.30 -22.96
N VAL A 60 24.25 -3.36 -23.21
CA VAL A 60 24.00 -4.70 -22.66
C VAL A 60 24.14 -4.69 -21.14
N MET A 61 25.23 -4.14 -20.62
CA MET A 61 25.46 -4.03 -19.18
C MET A 61 24.44 -3.13 -18.48
N SER A 62 24.05 -2.01 -19.11
CA SER A 62 23.00 -1.12 -18.61
C SER A 62 21.65 -1.84 -18.54
N GLY A 63 21.30 -2.60 -19.59
CA GLY A 63 20.10 -3.43 -19.59
C GLY A 63 20.06 -4.49 -18.49
N ILE A 64 21.19 -5.19 -18.26
CA ILE A 64 21.31 -6.18 -17.17
C ILE A 64 21.18 -5.48 -15.80
N THR A 65 21.90 -4.38 -15.59
CA THR A 65 21.89 -3.65 -14.32
C THR A 65 20.49 -3.14 -13.98
N LEU A 66 19.74 -2.64 -14.98
CA LEU A 66 18.36 -2.21 -14.80
C LEU A 66 17.43 -3.37 -14.43
N ARG A 67 17.56 -4.51 -15.10
CA ARG A 67 16.78 -5.71 -14.76
C ARG A 67 17.06 -6.15 -13.33
N LEU A 68 18.33 -6.16 -12.92
CA LEU A 68 18.73 -6.51 -11.56
C LEU A 68 18.19 -5.51 -10.53
N LEU A 69 18.26 -4.20 -10.81
CA LEU A 69 17.69 -3.18 -9.93
C LEU A 69 16.18 -3.29 -9.83
N GLN A 70 15.48 -3.58 -10.93
CA GLN A 70 14.03 -3.83 -10.92
C GLN A 70 13.67 -5.10 -10.15
N GLN A 71 14.45 -6.17 -10.30
CA GLN A 71 14.25 -7.40 -9.54
C GLN A 71 14.50 -7.19 -8.05
N LEU A 72 15.53 -6.44 -7.69
CA LEU A 72 15.83 -6.11 -6.29
C LEU A 72 14.71 -5.27 -5.67
N ASP A 73 14.23 -4.25 -6.39
CA ASP A 73 13.12 -3.41 -5.92
C ASP A 73 11.84 -4.23 -5.76
N ARG A 74 11.50 -5.09 -6.73
CA ARG A 74 10.38 -6.03 -6.61
C ARG A 74 10.52 -6.99 -5.44
N ALA A 75 11.68 -7.62 -5.27
CA ALA A 75 11.93 -8.52 -4.15
C ALA A 75 11.84 -7.78 -2.80
N HIS A 76 12.28 -6.52 -2.75
CA HIS A 76 12.18 -5.67 -1.56
C HIS A 76 10.72 -5.31 -1.25
N THR A 77 9.93 -4.94 -2.27
CA THR A 77 8.49 -4.72 -2.12
C THR A 77 7.77 -6.00 -1.72
N GLU A 78 8.08 -7.12 -2.37
CA GLU A 78 7.52 -8.44 -2.04
C GLU A 78 7.85 -8.85 -0.62
N LEU A 79 9.09 -8.68 -0.14
CA LEU A 79 9.46 -8.96 1.26
C LEU A 79 8.67 -8.08 2.25
N HIS A 80 8.50 -6.79 1.94
CA HIS A 80 7.70 -5.89 2.77
C HIS A 80 6.19 -6.22 2.72
N GLU A 81 5.69 -6.74 1.60
CA GLU A 81 4.30 -7.16 1.43
C GLU A 81 4.01 -8.57 2.00
N VAL A 82 5.02 -9.44 2.06
CA VAL A 82 4.97 -10.80 2.64
C VAL A 82 4.82 -10.74 4.16
N ILE A 83 5.21 -9.64 4.80
CA ILE A 83 4.82 -9.40 6.19
C ILE A 83 3.32 -9.10 6.19
N HIS A 84 2.51 -10.07 6.59
CA HIS A 84 1.04 -9.96 6.72
C HIS A 84 0.57 -8.91 7.74
N ARG A 85 1.46 -8.01 8.19
CA ARG A 85 1.26 -7.04 9.27
C ARG A 85 1.66 -5.64 8.81
N ASP A 86 0.85 -4.65 9.15
CA ASP A 86 1.20 -3.24 9.02
C ASP A 86 2.23 -2.86 10.08
N HIS A 87 3.31 -2.18 9.66
CA HIS A 87 4.44 -1.84 10.53
C HIS A 87 4.12 -0.84 11.64
N LEU A 88 3.10 0.01 11.45
CA LEU A 88 2.73 1.03 12.43
C LEU A 88 1.74 0.49 13.47
N THR A 89 0.75 -0.27 13.00
CA THR A 89 -0.41 -0.69 13.82
C THR A 89 -0.37 -2.16 14.24
N GLU A 90 0.53 -2.95 13.66
CA GLU A 90 0.63 -4.41 13.81
C GLU A 90 -0.67 -5.17 13.46
N LEU A 91 -1.67 -4.49 12.88
CA LEU A 91 -2.83 -5.15 12.29
C LEU A 91 -2.44 -5.86 11.02
N HIS A 92 -3.35 -6.64 10.45
CA HIS A 92 -3.09 -7.21 9.14
C HIS A 92 -2.95 -6.11 8.08
N ASN A 93 -2.15 -6.37 7.05
CA ASN A 93 -2.03 -5.44 5.93
C ASN A 93 -3.16 -5.65 4.91
N ARG A 94 -3.25 -4.75 3.93
CA ARG A 94 -4.23 -4.81 2.83
C ARG A 94 -4.20 -6.15 2.07
N ARG A 95 -3.00 -6.69 1.81
CA ARG A 95 -2.82 -7.91 1.03
C ARG A 95 -3.43 -9.12 1.75
N TYR A 96 -3.09 -9.29 3.02
CA TYR A 96 -3.66 -10.34 3.87
C TYR A 96 -5.18 -10.19 3.98
N PHE A 97 -5.67 -8.96 4.18
CA PHE A 97 -7.11 -8.71 4.25
C PHE A 97 -7.86 -9.17 3.00
N MET A 98 -7.37 -8.78 1.82
CA MET A 98 -8.00 -9.14 0.54
C MET A 98 -7.98 -10.66 0.32
N GLN A 99 -6.89 -11.33 0.70
CA GLN A 99 -6.82 -12.79 0.66
C GLN A 99 -7.87 -13.41 1.58
N MET A 100 -7.94 -13.01 2.85
CA MET A 100 -8.90 -13.57 3.80
C MET A 100 -10.35 -13.26 3.41
N LEU A 101 -10.62 -12.10 2.81
CA LEU A 101 -11.95 -11.75 2.32
C LEU A 101 -12.36 -12.63 1.14
N HIS A 102 -11.45 -12.90 0.22
CA HIS A 102 -11.71 -13.83 -0.89
C HIS A 102 -11.99 -15.24 -0.37
N GLU A 103 -11.18 -15.74 0.56
CA GLU A 103 -11.38 -17.05 1.19
C GLU A 103 -12.72 -17.12 1.94
N GLU A 104 -13.11 -16.04 2.64
CA GLU A 104 -14.37 -15.98 3.38
C GLU A 104 -15.58 -15.95 2.44
N VAL A 105 -15.52 -15.26 1.29
CA VAL A 105 -16.56 -15.29 0.26
C VAL A 105 -16.75 -16.72 -0.27
N GLU A 106 -15.66 -17.41 -0.60
CA GLU A 106 -15.72 -18.78 -1.11
C GLU A 106 -16.19 -19.78 -0.03
N ARG A 107 -15.87 -19.53 1.24
CA ARG A 107 -16.40 -20.29 2.38
C ARG A 107 -17.91 -20.07 2.55
N ALA A 108 -18.35 -18.82 2.52
CA ALA A 108 -19.76 -18.44 2.63
C ALA A 108 -20.60 -19.09 1.52
N ARG A 109 -20.12 -19.06 0.27
CA ARG A 109 -20.75 -19.72 -0.89
C ARG A 109 -20.90 -21.22 -0.71
N ARG A 110 -19.83 -21.91 -0.30
CA ARG A 110 -19.81 -23.37 -0.18
C ARG A 110 -20.64 -23.89 0.98
N ASP A 111 -20.60 -23.19 2.11
CA ASP A 111 -21.18 -23.66 3.37
C ASP A 111 -22.58 -23.07 3.65
N ASP A 112 -23.11 -22.24 2.74
CA ASP A 112 -24.33 -21.45 2.94
C ASP A 112 -24.31 -20.65 4.25
N THR A 113 -23.17 -19.98 4.50
CA THR A 113 -22.97 -19.17 5.71
C THR A 113 -22.98 -17.68 5.40
N ALA A 114 -23.22 -16.87 6.42
CA ALA A 114 -23.16 -15.41 6.33
C ALA A 114 -21.94 -14.85 7.06
N PHE A 115 -21.44 -13.73 6.55
CA PHE A 115 -20.43 -12.91 7.20
C PHE A 115 -20.79 -11.43 6.99
N ALA A 116 -20.10 -10.55 7.68
CA ALA A 116 -20.23 -9.11 7.45
C ALA A 116 -18.86 -8.47 7.22
N LEU A 117 -18.86 -7.40 6.44
CA LEU A 117 -17.69 -6.61 6.08
C LEU A 117 -17.91 -5.17 6.55
N ALA A 118 -16.96 -4.65 7.33
CA ALA A 118 -16.91 -3.24 7.67
C ALA A 118 -15.65 -2.57 7.13
N ILE A 119 -15.81 -1.35 6.62
CA ILE A 119 -14.71 -0.44 6.30
C ILE A 119 -14.83 0.77 7.22
N VAL A 120 -13.71 1.16 7.81
CA VAL A 120 -13.59 2.21 8.82
C VAL A 120 -12.58 3.23 8.33
N ASP A 121 -12.93 4.51 8.37
CA ASP A 121 -12.05 5.60 7.95
C ASP A 121 -11.97 6.68 9.03
N VAL A 122 -10.77 7.20 9.26
CA VAL A 122 -10.55 8.26 10.26
C VAL A 122 -10.98 9.62 9.70
N ASP A 123 -11.98 10.20 10.36
CA ASP A 123 -12.53 11.48 9.95
C ASP A 123 -11.52 12.61 10.11
N ASN A 124 -11.36 13.43 9.07
CA ASN A 124 -10.50 14.62 9.07
C ASN A 124 -9.04 14.30 9.44
N PHE A 125 -8.54 13.11 9.10
CA PHE A 125 -7.17 12.68 9.44
C PHE A 125 -6.09 13.65 8.96
N LYS A 126 -6.26 14.25 7.79
CA LYS A 126 -5.37 15.31 7.30
C LYS A 126 -5.27 16.49 8.27
N SER A 127 -6.39 16.97 8.81
CA SER A 127 -6.40 18.06 9.78
C SER A 127 -5.71 17.69 11.10
N ILE A 128 -5.76 16.42 11.49
CA ILE A 128 -5.00 15.91 12.64
C ILE A 128 -3.50 16.00 12.35
N ASN A 129 -3.06 15.52 11.19
CA ASN A 129 -1.65 15.61 10.77
C ASN A 129 -1.19 17.06 10.64
N ASP A 130 -2.00 17.94 10.08
CA ASP A 130 -1.66 19.36 9.92
C ASP A 130 -1.50 20.05 11.28
N ARG A 131 -2.26 19.64 12.30
CA ARG A 131 -2.22 20.22 13.65
C ARG A 131 -1.17 19.60 14.58
N PHE A 132 -0.99 18.28 14.54
CA PHE A 132 -0.17 17.54 15.49
C PHE A 132 1.07 16.89 14.86
N GLY A 133 1.29 17.11 13.57
CA GLY A 133 2.31 16.44 12.78
C GLY A 133 2.01 14.96 12.54
N HIS A 134 2.83 14.33 11.71
CA HIS A 134 2.69 12.90 11.40
C HIS A 134 2.80 12.00 12.63
N GLN A 135 3.58 12.38 13.65
CA GLN A 135 3.67 11.62 14.90
C GLN A 135 2.35 11.58 15.68
N GLY A 136 1.58 12.68 15.65
CA GLY A 136 0.25 12.72 16.26
C GLY A 136 -0.75 11.87 15.48
N GLY A 137 -0.70 11.91 14.15
CA GLY A 137 -1.49 11.03 13.30
C GLY A 137 -1.15 9.54 13.50
N ASP A 138 0.13 9.21 13.64
CA ASP A 138 0.59 7.87 13.91
C ASP A 138 0.03 7.33 15.23
N GLU A 139 -0.02 8.17 16.27
CA GLU A 139 -0.62 7.79 17.55
C GLU A 139 -2.12 7.54 17.43
N VAL A 140 -2.84 8.38 16.68
CA VAL A 140 -4.26 8.14 16.38
C VAL A 140 -4.48 6.78 15.71
N LEU A 141 -3.66 6.46 14.71
CA LEU A 141 -3.76 5.18 14.00
C LEU A 141 -3.49 3.98 14.91
N ARG A 142 -2.53 4.08 15.84
CA ARG A 142 -2.28 3.03 16.84
C ARG A 142 -3.46 2.84 17.78
N GLN A 143 -4.07 3.92 18.25
CA GLN A 143 -5.20 3.86 19.18
C GLN A 143 -6.46 3.27 18.51
N ILE A 144 -6.72 3.66 17.26
CA ILE A 144 -7.81 3.07 16.47
C ILE A 144 -7.55 1.59 16.22
N ALA A 145 -6.31 1.21 15.88
CA ALA A 145 -5.96 -0.19 15.69
C ALA A 145 -6.20 -1.05 16.94
N GLN A 146 -5.85 -0.54 18.12
CA GLN A 146 -6.13 -1.19 19.40
C GLN A 146 -7.64 -1.30 19.65
N ALA A 147 -8.40 -0.24 19.37
CA ALA A 147 -9.86 -0.25 19.51
C ALA A 147 -10.51 -1.29 18.59
N CYS A 148 -10.08 -1.39 17.32
CA CYS A 148 -10.56 -2.40 16.38
C CYS A 148 -10.23 -3.81 16.87
N ARG A 149 -8.99 -4.08 17.27
CA ARG A 149 -8.56 -5.40 17.77
C ARG A 149 -9.37 -5.83 19.00
N ALA A 150 -9.68 -4.90 19.89
CA ALA A 150 -10.43 -5.18 21.11
C ALA A 150 -11.96 -5.22 20.91
N ALA A 151 -12.46 -4.86 19.72
CA ALA A 151 -13.89 -4.92 19.38
C ALA A 151 -14.28 -6.22 18.68
N VAL A 152 -13.31 -6.95 18.11
CA VAL A 152 -13.56 -8.17 17.34
C VAL A 152 -13.19 -9.44 18.11
N ARG A 153 -13.64 -10.59 17.61
CA ARG A 153 -13.23 -11.92 18.12
C ARG A 153 -11.91 -12.36 17.50
N GLU A 154 -11.27 -13.36 18.08
CA GLU A 154 -10.04 -13.96 17.53
C GLU A 154 -10.24 -14.56 16.13
N SER A 155 -11.44 -15.05 15.84
CA SER A 155 -11.81 -15.60 14.53
C SER A 155 -11.96 -14.52 13.45
N ASP A 156 -12.19 -13.27 13.84
CA ASP A 156 -12.43 -12.17 12.92
C ASP A 156 -11.10 -11.62 12.39
N VAL A 157 -11.15 -10.96 11.23
CA VAL A 157 -9.96 -10.38 10.61
C VAL A 157 -10.04 -8.87 10.71
N VAL A 158 -8.99 -8.24 11.25
CA VAL A 158 -8.85 -6.78 11.28
C VAL A 158 -7.56 -6.39 10.60
N ALA A 159 -7.66 -5.43 9.68
CA ALA A 159 -6.55 -4.94 8.89
C ALA A 159 -6.55 -3.43 8.76
N ARG A 160 -5.36 -2.86 8.53
CA ARG A 160 -5.21 -1.53 7.97
C ARG A 160 -5.02 -1.67 6.46
N ILE A 161 -5.98 -1.16 5.70
CA ILE A 161 -6.05 -1.36 4.24
C ILE A 161 -5.59 -0.12 3.45
N GLY A 162 -5.47 1.03 4.10
CA GLY A 162 -5.02 2.29 3.50
C GLY A 162 -4.26 3.18 4.48
N GLY A 163 -4.03 4.43 4.12
CA GLY A 163 -3.36 5.41 4.98
C GLY A 163 -4.09 5.59 6.31
N GLU A 164 -5.38 5.90 6.23
CA GLU A 164 -6.28 6.11 7.36
C GLU A 164 -7.47 5.14 7.37
N GLU A 165 -7.40 4.09 6.57
CA GLU A 165 -8.49 3.14 6.35
C GLU A 165 -8.19 1.78 7.01
N PHE A 166 -9.18 1.29 7.74
CA PHE A 166 -9.18 -0.02 8.38
C PHE A 166 -10.36 -0.83 7.85
N ALA A 167 -10.26 -2.16 7.96
CA ALA A 167 -11.37 -3.03 7.59
C ALA A 167 -11.46 -4.25 8.49
N CYS A 168 -12.69 -4.73 8.68
CA CYS A 168 -13.02 -5.86 9.54
C CYS A 168 -13.86 -6.90 8.77
N ILE A 169 -13.51 -8.17 8.90
CA ILE A 169 -14.32 -9.31 8.46
C ILE A 169 -14.90 -9.97 9.71
N PHE A 170 -16.20 -9.86 9.91
CA PHE A 170 -16.92 -10.52 11.01
C PHE A 170 -17.39 -11.89 10.54
N ARG A 171 -16.68 -12.94 10.95
CA ARG A 171 -16.95 -14.30 10.47
C ARG A 171 -18.17 -14.90 11.14
N ALA A 172 -18.88 -15.75 10.40
CA ALA A 172 -20.05 -16.50 10.88
C ALA A 172 -21.06 -15.62 11.64
N SER A 173 -21.18 -14.36 11.21
CA SER A 173 -21.97 -13.33 11.88
C SER A 173 -23.06 -12.85 10.93
N ARG A 174 -24.30 -12.82 11.41
CA ARG A 174 -25.38 -12.12 10.73
C ARG A 174 -25.16 -10.60 10.84
N LEU A 175 -25.80 -9.87 9.94
CA LEU A 175 -25.65 -8.41 9.86
C LEU A 175 -25.96 -7.72 11.19
N GLU A 176 -26.97 -8.17 11.93
CA GLU A 176 -27.39 -7.57 13.20
C GLU A 176 -26.31 -7.73 14.29
N ALA A 177 -25.63 -8.87 14.33
CA ALA A 177 -24.54 -9.11 15.28
C ALA A 177 -23.30 -8.27 14.92
N ALA A 178 -23.00 -8.16 13.63
CA ALA A 178 -21.91 -7.32 13.14
C ALA A 178 -22.18 -5.83 13.37
N GLU A 179 -23.44 -5.40 13.24
CA GLU A 179 -23.88 -4.04 13.56
C GLU A 179 -23.60 -3.71 15.02
N GLN A 180 -23.93 -4.60 15.96
CA GLN A 180 -23.63 -4.39 17.38
C GLN A 180 -22.12 -4.23 17.64
N LEU A 181 -21.29 -5.06 17.00
CA LEU A 181 -19.82 -4.95 17.11
C LEU A 181 -19.30 -3.64 16.52
N ALA A 182 -19.80 -3.23 15.35
CA ALA A 182 -19.43 -1.99 14.69
C ALA A 182 -19.89 -0.75 15.49
N GLN A 183 -21.10 -0.77 16.06
CA GLN A 183 -21.59 0.27 16.95
C GLN A 183 -20.73 0.35 18.23
N HIS A 184 -20.37 -0.79 18.81
CA HIS A 184 -19.50 -0.84 19.98
C HIS A 184 -18.10 -0.26 19.67
N LEU A 185 -17.53 -0.60 18.52
CA LEU A 185 -16.27 -0.01 18.02
C LEU A 185 -16.38 1.51 17.89
N LEU A 186 -17.45 2.00 17.27
CA LEU A 186 -17.69 3.43 17.10
C LEU A 186 -17.77 4.16 18.45
N GLN A 187 -18.52 3.62 19.41
CA GLN A 187 -18.63 4.22 20.75
C GLN A 187 -17.30 4.17 21.50
N ARG A 188 -16.54 3.08 21.37
CA ARG A 188 -15.22 2.95 21.98
C ARG A 188 -14.27 4.02 21.47
N ILE A 189 -14.23 4.24 20.16
CA ILE A 189 -13.39 5.26 19.53
C ILE A 189 -13.83 6.67 19.98
N ARG A 190 -15.13 6.95 20.00
CA ARG A 190 -15.68 8.22 20.52
C ARG A 190 -15.30 8.48 21.98
N GLY A 191 -15.17 7.43 22.78
CA GLY A 191 -14.79 7.51 24.20
C GLY A 191 -13.28 7.61 24.45
N LEU A 192 -12.43 7.60 23.40
CA LEU A 192 -10.99 7.70 23.57
C LEU A 192 -10.59 9.12 24.00
N ASN A 193 -10.08 9.24 25.22
CA ASN A 193 -9.50 10.48 25.75
C ASN A 193 -8.02 10.59 25.39
N LEU A 194 -7.73 10.89 24.13
CA LEU A 194 -6.35 10.98 23.64
C LEU A 194 -5.73 12.34 23.97
N HIS A 195 -4.45 12.29 24.35
CA HIS A 195 -3.61 13.47 24.53
C HIS A 195 -2.32 13.26 23.77
N PHE A 196 -1.91 14.24 22.98
CA PHE A 196 -0.63 14.22 22.29
C PHE A 196 0.17 15.44 22.71
N GLN A 197 1.35 15.22 23.31
CA GLN A 197 2.20 16.28 23.88
C GLN A 197 1.44 17.19 24.87
N GLY A 198 0.54 16.62 25.67
CA GLY A 198 -0.26 17.35 26.66
C GLY A 198 -1.48 18.10 26.10
N VAL A 199 -1.72 18.05 24.79
CA VAL A 199 -2.88 18.68 24.15
C VAL A 199 -3.98 17.65 23.89
N PRO A 200 -5.25 17.92 24.25
CA PRO A 200 -6.37 17.04 23.93
C PRO A 200 -6.52 16.83 22.42
N LEU A 201 -6.65 15.57 22.02
CA LEU A 201 -6.78 15.13 20.64
C LEU A 201 -8.11 14.39 20.51
N SER A 202 -9.08 15.01 19.83
CA SER A 202 -10.38 14.38 19.55
C SER A 202 -10.35 13.68 18.20
N ILE A 203 -10.90 12.47 18.15
CA ILE A 203 -10.97 11.65 16.94
C ILE A 203 -12.39 11.12 16.74
N SER A 204 -12.75 10.90 15.48
CA SER A 204 -13.95 10.18 15.09
C SER A 204 -13.67 9.32 13.88
N VAL A 205 -14.52 8.31 13.68
CA VAL A 205 -14.46 7.45 12.49
C VAL A 205 -15.82 7.36 11.84
N SER A 206 -15.82 7.22 10.52
CA SER A 206 -16.98 6.81 9.75
C SER A 206 -16.85 5.32 9.44
N ILE A 207 -17.95 4.57 9.57
CA ILE A 207 -17.98 3.12 9.35
C ILE A 207 -19.05 2.79 8.31
N GLY A 208 -18.66 2.08 7.26
CA GLY A 208 -19.58 1.44 6.32
C GLY A 208 -19.65 -0.05 6.60
N LEU A 209 -20.86 -0.59 6.80
CA LEU A 209 -21.08 -2.01 7.08
C LEU A 209 -21.99 -2.65 6.03
N THR A 210 -21.69 -3.88 5.63
CA THR A 210 -22.56 -4.69 4.78
C THR A 210 -22.59 -6.13 5.24
N GLY A 211 -23.75 -6.77 5.08
CA GLY A 211 -23.93 -8.21 5.30
C GLY A 211 -23.83 -8.95 3.97
N VAL A 212 -23.17 -10.11 4.01
CA VAL A 212 -22.97 -10.96 2.83
C VAL A 212 -23.52 -12.35 3.12
N HIS A 213 -24.44 -12.79 2.27
CA HIS A 213 -25.09 -14.11 2.36
C HIS A 213 -24.49 -15.08 1.36
N GLY A 214 -24.16 -16.29 1.81
CA GLY A 214 -23.44 -17.32 1.05
C GLY A 214 -23.83 -17.46 -0.42
N PRO A 215 -25.09 -17.76 -0.76
CA PRO A 215 -25.51 -18.04 -2.14
C PRO A 215 -25.33 -16.85 -3.10
N GLN A 216 -25.29 -15.63 -2.56
CA GLN A 216 -25.13 -14.37 -3.31
C GLN A 216 -23.81 -13.68 -3.00
N ALA A 217 -22.93 -14.32 -2.23
CA ALA A 217 -21.68 -13.69 -1.81
C ALA A 217 -20.86 -13.39 -3.05
N ASP A 218 -20.34 -12.17 -3.17
CA ASP A 218 -19.46 -11.77 -4.26
C ASP A 218 -18.46 -10.76 -3.71
N LEU A 219 -17.18 -10.99 -3.99
CA LEU A 219 -16.09 -10.17 -3.46
C LEU A 219 -16.25 -8.70 -3.90
N GLY A 220 -16.55 -8.49 -5.18
CA GLY A 220 -16.71 -7.14 -5.73
C GLY A 220 -17.94 -6.45 -5.14
N SER A 221 -19.06 -7.15 -5.01
CA SER A 221 -20.27 -6.64 -4.40
C SER A 221 -20.08 -6.28 -2.94
N ALA A 222 -19.47 -7.16 -2.14
CA ALA A 222 -19.21 -6.90 -0.72
C ALA A 222 -18.40 -5.61 -0.52
N LEU A 223 -17.29 -5.45 -1.26
CA LEU A 223 -16.46 -4.24 -1.18
C LEU A 223 -17.25 -2.99 -1.60
N ARG A 224 -17.96 -3.03 -2.74
CA ARG A 224 -18.76 -1.89 -3.21
C ARG A 224 -19.84 -1.48 -2.22
N LEU A 225 -20.55 -2.43 -1.61
CA LEU A 225 -21.63 -2.14 -0.66
C LEU A 225 -21.06 -1.53 0.62
N ALA A 226 -19.93 -2.04 1.13
CA ALA A 226 -19.24 -1.46 2.29
C ALA A 226 -18.71 -0.04 2.01
N ASP A 227 -18.11 0.19 0.83
CA ASP A 227 -17.64 1.51 0.40
C ASP A 227 -18.79 2.51 0.26
N ASN A 228 -19.92 2.08 -0.34
CA ASN A 228 -21.11 2.92 -0.46
C ASN A 228 -21.68 3.30 0.91
N ALA A 229 -21.70 2.35 1.85
CA ALA A 229 -22.09 2.62 3.23
C ALA A 229 -21.13 3.63 3.89
N LEU A 230 -19.83 3.48 3.71
CA LEU A 230 -18.83 4.41 4.26
C LEU A 230 -18.99 5.81 3.67
N TYR A 231 -19.22 5.91 2.36
CA TYR A 231 -19.50 7.16 1.69
C TYR A 231 -20.76 7.83 2.25
N ALA A 232 -21.84 7.06 2.45
CA ALA A 232 -23.05 7.55 3.08
C ALA A 232 -22.75 8.11 4.48
N ALA A 233 -21.96 7.41 5.29
CA ALA A 233 -21.57 7.83 6.63
C ALA A 233 -20.82 9.18 6.61
N LYS A 234 -19.85 9.33 5.70
CA LYS A 234 -19.10 10.58 5.51
C LYS A 234 -20.01 11.73 5.05
N SER A 235 -20.95 11.45 4.15
CA SER A 235 -21.89 12.45 3.60
C SER A 235 -22.94 12.90 4.61
N ALA A 236 -23.35 12.02 5.52
CA ALA A 236 -24.34 12.28 6.57
C ALA A 236 -23.74 12.92 7.84
N GLY A 237 -22.57 13.55 7.72
CA GLY A 237 -21.93 14.32 8.79
C GLY A 237 -20.88 13.57 9.60
N LYS A 238 -20.38 12.42 9.11
CA LYS A 238 -19.26 11.67 9.70
C LYS A 238 -19.58 11.12 11.10
N ASN A 239 -18.57 10.54 11.77
CA ASN A 239 -18.66 10.00 13.12
C ASN A 239 -19.88 9.08 13.30
N ARG A 240 -20.07 8.10 12.40
CA ARG A 240 -21.28 7.26 12.39
C ARG A 240 -21.06 5.94 11.68
N LEU A 241 -21.98 5.03 11.93
CA LEU A 241 -22.15 3.79 11.19
C LEU A 241 -23.30 3.98 10.19
N GLU A 242 -23.07 3.59 8.95
CA GLU A 242 -24.13 3.39 7.96
C GLU A 242 -24.06 1.94 7.47
N ILE A 243 -25.21 1.40 7.08
CA ILE A 243 -25.36 0.00 6.69
C ILE A 243 -25.97 -0.06 5.30
N HIS A 244 -25.38 -0.88 4.44
CA HIS A 244 -25.95 -1.19 3.14
C HIS A 244 -26.13 -2.70 3.02
N ALA A 245 -27.38 -3.16 3.14
CA ALA A 245 -27.70 -4.57 2.96
C ALA A 245 -27.79 -4.91 1.47
N ALA A 246 -27.26 -6.05 1.06
CA ALA A 246 -27.69 -6.67 -0.20
C ALA A 246 -29.19 -6.99 -0.03
N GLN A 247 -30.05 -6.45 -0.89
CA GLN A 247 -31.46 -6.80 -0.85
C GLN A 247 -31.60 -8.30 -1.07
N PRO A 248 -32.25 -9.06 -0.17
CA PRO A 248 -32.61 -10.43 -0.48
C PRO A 248 -33.54 -10.41 -1.68
N ALA A 249 -33.21 -11.19 -2.70
CA ALA A 249 -34.06 -11.41 -3.86
C ALA A 249 -35.32 -12.20 -3.47
#